data_AF-A0A7S2BIF3-F1
#
_entry.id   AF-A0A7S2BIF3-F1
#
_cell.length_a   1.000
_cell.length_b   1.000
_cell.length_c   1.000
_cell.angle_alpha   90.00
_cell.angle_beta   90.00
_cell.angle_gamma   90.00
#
_symmetry.space_group_name_H-M   'P 1'
#
loop_
_entity.id
_entity.type
_entity.pdbx_description
1 polymer ?
#
loop_
_entity_poly.entity_id
_entity_poly.type
_entity_poly.pdbx_seq_one_letter_code
_entity_poly.pdbx_strand_id
1 'polypeptide(L)'
;RRKFVSTGLLEQLQKEGVTHVFVCGLAFDLGVCYTALHAAEAGFVTCVVEDATRGATAQGVDRAREVLKYADVSLVHSSLIKERANAARLKQTLAAELRVPFATAALNTFKDAPAHGAHKPKIDQSDEAR
;
A
#
# COMPACT_ATOMS: atom_id res chain seq x y z
N ARG A 1 -1.48 14.11 -8.05
CA ARG A 1 -0.70 13.70 -9.25
C ARG A 1 -0.51 12.18 -9.23
N ARG A 2 -1.04 11.43 -10.21
CA ARG A 2 -0.86 9.97 -10.38
C ARG A 2 0.57 9.68 -10.87
N LYS A 3 1.46 9.13 -10.03
CA LYS A 3 2.87 8.89 -10.41
C LYS A 3 3.28 7.43 -10.63
N PHE A 4 2.53 6.44 -10.14
CA PHE A 4 2.92 5.02 -10.33
C PHE A 4 2.51 4.48 -11.71
N VAL A 5 1.26 4.68 -12.10
CA VAL A 5 0.70 4.19 -13.38
C VAL A 5 1.30 4.88 -14.62
N SER A 6 1.78 6.12 -14.49
CA SER A 6 2.25 6.95 -15.61
C SER A 6 3.70 6.69 -16.06
N THR A 7 4.47 5.89 -15.31
CA THR A 7 5.92 5.74 -15.57
C THR A 7 6.28 4.55 -16.45
N GLY A 8 5.29 3.73 -16.86
CA GLY A 8 5.52 2.45 -17.53
C GLY A 8 6.04 1.33 -16.61
N LEU A 9 6.36 1.65 -15.36
CA LEU A 9 6.82 0.66 -14.37
C LEU A 9 5.77 -0.42 -14.11
N LEU A 10 4.49 -0.04 -14.04
CA LEU A 10 3.39 -0.98 -13.88
C LEU A 10 3.35 -2.00 -15.01
N GLU A 11 3.38 -1.54 -16.26
CA GLU A 11 3.35 -2.38 -17.45
C GLU A 11 4.56 -3.31 -17.52
N GLN A 12 5.74 -2.81 -17.13
CA GLN A 12 6.95 -3.63 -17.06
C GLN A 12 6.83 -4.74 -16.02
N LEU A 13 6.37 -4.43 -14.81
CA LEU A 13 6.18 -5.42 -13.74
C LEU A 13 5.14 -6.48 -14.12
N GLN A 14 4.04 -6.08 -14.76
CA GLN A 14 3.03 -7.01 -15.27
C GLN A 14 3.59 -7.89 -16.38
N LYS A 15 4.37 -7.33 -17.31
CA LYS A 15 5.01 -8.08 -18.40
C LYS A 15 6.02 -9.11 -17.89
N GLU A 16 6.72 -8.80 -16.81
CA GLU A 16 7.65 -9.72 -16.15
C GLU A 16 6.94 -10.76 -15.25
N GLY A 17 5.60 -10.69 -15.11
CA GLY A 17 4.83 -11.62 -14.29
C GLY A 17 5.11 -11.46 -12.79
N VAL A 18 5.49 -10.25 -12.36
CA VAL A 18 5.73 -9.95 -10.95
C VAL A 18 4.40 -10.04 -10.20
N THR A 19 4.43 -10.67 -9.04
CA THR A 19 3.23 -10.87 -8.19
C THR A 19 3.33 -10.13 -6.86
N HIS A 20 4.56 -9.86 -6.41
CA HIS A 20 4.84 -9.29 -5.09
C HIS A 20 5.71 -8.05 -5.24
N VAL A 21 5.31 -6.97 -4.59
CA VAL A 21 6.05 -5.70 -4.59
C VAL A 21 6.36 -5.32 -3.15
N PHE A 22 7.65 -5.29 -2.84
CA PHE A 22 8.16 -4.81 -1.55
C PHE A 22 8.63 -3.36 -1.74
N VAL A 23 7.99 -2.44 -1.03
CA VAL A 23 8.25 -1.00 -1.12
C VAL A 23 9.07 -0.56 0.07
N CYS A 24 10.16 0.18 -0.19
CA CYS A 24 10.99 0.82 0.82
C CYS A 24 11.46 2.21 0.32
N GLY A 25 12.13 2.97 1.18
CA GLY A 25 12.70 4.28 0.83
C GLY A 25 12.19 5.45 1.68
N LEU A 26 12.49 6.66 1.21
CA LEU A 26 12.20 7.92 1.91
C LEU A 26 11.36 8.85 1.03
N ALA A 27 10.31 9.50 1.53
CA ALA A 27 9.77 9.44 2.89
C ALA A 27 8.59 8.44 3.00
N PHE A 28 8.47 7.77 4.16
CA PHE A 28 7.39 6.79 4.45
C PHE A 28 5.98 7.39 4.23
N ASP A 29 5.79 8.62 4.70
CA ASP A 29 4.53 9.37 4.72
C ASP A 29 4.13 9.99 3.37
N LEU A 30 4.97 9.85 2.35
CA LEU A 30 4.72 10.37 1.02
C LEU A 30 5.01 9.30 -0.03
N GLY A 31 6.25 9.24 -0.52
CA GLY A 31 6.63 8.46 -1.70
C GLY A 31 6.39 6.96 -1.54
N VAL A 32 6.63 6.43 -0.34
CA VAL A 32 6.40 5.01 -0.03
C VAL A 32 4.91 4.72 0.08
N CYS A 33 4.15 5.52 0.85
CA CYS A 33 2.71 5.36 1.01
C CYS A 33 1.98 5.39 -0.34
N TYR A 34 2.22 6.42 -1.17
CA TYR A 34 1.60 6.49 -2.50
C TYR A 34 2.00 5.32 -3.40
N THR A 35 3.26 4.91 -3.40
CA THR A 35 3.72 3.78 -4.22
C THR A 35 3.05 2.48 -3.79
N ALA A 36 2.97 2.24 -2.49
CA ALA A 36 2.34 1.04 -1.94
C ALA A 36 0.84 0.99 -2.26
N LEU A 37 0.12 2.10 -2.11
CA LEU A 37 -1.31 2.15 -2.45
C LEU A 37 -1.57 1.90 -3.94
N HIS A 38 -0.75 2.46 -4.83
CA HIS A 38 -0.90 2.19 -6.25
C HIS A 38 -0.53 0.74 -6.63
N ALA A 39 0.46 0.15 -5.97
CA ALA A 39 0.79 -1.26 -6.18
C ALA A 39 -0.35 -2.19 -5.72
N ALA A 40 -1.00 -1.85 -4.60
CA ALA A 40 -2.18 -2.55 -4.13
C ALA A 40 -3.40 -2.34 -5.05
N GLU A 41 -3.63 -1.13 -5.56
CA GLU A 41 -4.66 -0.83 -6.57
C GLU A 41 -4.43 -1.62 -7.87
N ALA A 42 -3.17 -1.85 -8.23
CA ALA A 42 -2.80 -2.66 -9.39
C ALA A 42 -2.90 -4.18 -9.16
N GLY A 43 -3.30 -4.63 -7.97
CA GLY A 43 -3.50 -6.04 -7.64
C GLY A 43 -2.24 -6.80 -7.26
N PHE A 44 -1.12 -6.12 -6.99
CA PHE A 44 0.08 -6.78 -6.48
C PHE A 44 -0.02 -7.03 -4.98
N VAL A 45 0.56 -8.14 -4.54
CA VAL A 45 0.80 -8.38 -3.11
C VAL A 45 1.82 -7.34 -2.64
N THR A 46 1.33 -6.32 -1.94
CA THR A 46 2.14 -5.17 -1.57
C THR A 46 2.53 -5.24 -0.11
N CYS A 47 3.82 -5.07 0.16
CA CYS A 47 4.38 -5.01 1.50
C CYS A 47 5.28 -3.77 1.63
N VAL A 48 5.21 -3.07 2.76
CA VAL A 48 6.14 -1.97 3.07
C VAL A 48 7.16 -2.45 4.08
N VAL A 49 8.44 -2.22 3.80
CA VAL A 49 9.56 -2.63 4.65
C VAL A 49 9.86 -1.52 5.64
N GLU A 50 9.38 -1.66 6.88
CA GLU A 50 9.43 -0.57 7.86
C GLU A 50 10.85 -0.15 8.22
N ASP A 51 11.75 -1.12 8.40
CA ASP A 51 13.14 -0.89 8.80
C ASP A 51 14.00 -0.26 7.70
N ALA A 52 13.55 -0.34 6.45
CA ALA A 52 14.18 0.30 5.30
C ALA A 52 13.52 1.64 4.91
N THR A 53 12.70 2.20 5.81
CA THR A 53 11.98 3.47 5.56
C THR A 53 12.09 4.40 6.77
N ARG A 54 12.00 5.70 6.51
CA ARG A 54 11.90 6.73 7.56
C ARG A 54 10.88 7.77 7.12
N GLY A 55 10.02 8.18 8.03
CA GLY A 55 9.07 9.26 7.78
C GLY A 55 9.74 10.63 7.77
N ALA A 56 9.13 11.58 7.06
CA ALA A 56 9.51 12.98 7.17
C ALA A 56 9.01 13.58 8.50
N THR A 57 7.83 13.16 8.98
CA THR A 57 7.25 13.62 10.24
C THR A 57 6.57 12.47 11.00
N ALA A 58 6.57 12.50 12.33
CA ALA A 58 5.91 11.47 13.14
C ALA A 58 4.39 11.37 12.84
N GLN A 59 3.70 12.52 12.78
CA GLN A 59 2.28 12.57 12.42
C GLN A 59 1.98 12.07 11.00
N GLY A 60 2.92 12.25 10.06
CA GLY A 60 2.80 11.70 8.72
C GLY A 60 2.89 10.18 8.71
N VAL A 61 3.80 9.61 9.52
CA VAL A 61 3.98 8.16 9.64
C VAL A 61 2.74 7.50 10.22
N ASP A 62 2.15 8.06 11.27
CA ASP A 62 0.97 7.50 11.91
C ASP A 62 -0.21 7.44 10.93
N ARG A 63 -0.46 8.54 10.20
CA ARG A 63 -1.49 8.58 9.17
C ARG A 63 -1.21 7.58 8.04
N ALA A 64 0.03 7.50 7.57
CA ALA A 64 0.39 6.55 6.52
C ALA A 64 0.18 5.10 6.98
N ARG A 65 0.50 4.76 8.23
CA ARG A 65 0.22 3.43 8.80
C ARG A 65 -1.27 3.12 8.82
N GLU A 66 -2.11 4.07 9.23
CA GLU A 66 -3.58 3.90 9.22
C GLU A 66 -4.12 3.66 7.81
N VAL A 67 -3.68 4.46 6.83
CA VAL A 67 -4.13 4.32 5.44
C VAL A 67 -3.64 3.02 4.81
N LEU A 68 -2.38 2.64 5.04
CA LEU A 68 -1.84 1.38 4.55
C LEU A 68 -2.56 0.18 5.15
N LYS A 69 -2.91 0.24 6.44
CA LYS A 69 -3.72 -0.80 7.10
C LYS A 69 -5.13 -0.89 6.51
N TYR A 70 -5.75 0.26 6.20
CA TYR A 70 -7.06 0.28 5.55
C TYR A 70 -7.02 -0.28 4.12
N ALA A 71 -5.91 -0.08 3.40
CA ALA A 71 -5.66 -0.66 2.09
C ALA A 71 -5.20 -2.13 2.11
N ASP A 72 -5.19 -2.77 3.29
CA ASP A 72 -4.69 -4.13 3.54
C ASP A 72 -3.24 -4.37 3.05
N VAL A 73 -2.40 -3.33 3.15
CA VAL A 73 -0.96 -3.41 2.87
C VAL A 73 -0.22 -3.87 4.11
N SER A 74 0.55 -4.95 3.98
CA SER A 74 1.30 -5.51 5.08
C SER A 74 2.56 -4.70 5.38
N LEU A 75 2.75 -4.34 6.65
CA LEU A 75 4.01 -3.77 7.13
C LEU A 75 4.91 -4.92 7.58
N VAL A 76 6.11 -5.01 7.02
CA VAL A 76 7.06 -6.12 7.25
C VAL A 76 8.43 -5.58 7.64
N HIS A 77 9.17 -6.39 8.39
CA HIS A 77 10.58 -6.16 8.66
C HIS A 77 11.45 -6.88 7.63
N SER A 78 12.64 -6.37 7.30
CA SER A 78 13.52 -6.96 6.27
C SER A 78 13.85 -8.44 6.51
N SER A 79 13.94 -8.85 7.77
CA SER A 79 14.15 -10.24 8.18
C SER A 79 13.05 -11.20 7.70
N LEU A 80 11.81 -10.72 7.55
CA LEU A 80 10.66 -11.52 7.16
C LEU A 80 10.41 -11.53 5.65
N ILE A 81 11.16 -10.74 4.86
CA ILE A 81 10.98 -10.66 3.39
C ILE A 81 11.18 -12.03 2.74
N LYS A 82 12.23 -12.76 3.16
CA LYS A 82 12.54 -14.08 2.58
C LYS A 82 11.43 -15.10 2.84
N GLU A 83 10.87 -15.09 4.04
CA GLU A 83 9.76 -15.97 4.41
C GLU A 83 8.49 -15.61 3.63
N ARG A 84 8.16 -14.32 3.55
CA ARG A 84 6.99 -13.81 2.82
C ARG A 84 7.09 -14.03 1.31
N ALA A 85 8.27 -13.89 0.72
CA ALA A 85 8.49 -14.16 -0.69
C ALA A 85 8.35 -15.65 -1.05
N ASN A 86 8.66 -16.54 -0.10
CA ASN A 86 8.58 -17.98 -0.28
C ASN A 86 7.20 -18.58 0.05
N ALA A 87 6.42 -17.93 0.91
CA ALA A 87 5.15 -18.43 1.40
C ALA A 87 4.03 -18.30 0.35
N ALA A 88 3.82 -19.32 -0.50
CA ALA A 88 2.60 -19.57 -1.27
C ALA A 88 2.10 -18.43 -2.20
N ARG A 89 2.81 -18.23 -3.33
CA ARG A 89 2.49 -17.29 -4.42
C ARG A 89 1.03 -17.27 -4.89
N LEU A 90 0.36 -18.42 -4.99
CA LEU A 90 -0.99 -18.50 -5.57
C LEU A 90 -2.09 -17.94 -4.66
N LYS A 91 -2.10 -18.32 -3.38
CA LYS A 91 -3.10 -17.83 -2.41
C LYS A 91 -2.96 -16.33 -2.17
N GLN A 92 -1.72 -15.84 -2.19
CA GLN A 92 -1.43 -14.43 -1.95
C GLN A 92 -1.82 -13.56 -3.14
N THR A 93 -1.52 -13.99 -4.37
CA THR A 93 -1.89 -13.22 -5.58
C THR A 93 -3.41 -13.10 -5.72
N LEU A 94 -4.16 -14.19 -5.53
CA LEU A 94 -5.62 -14.15 -5.56
C LEU A 94 -6.20 -13.23 -4.47
N ALA A 95 -5.63 -13.28 -3.27
CA ALA A 95 -6.05 -12.40 -2.19
C ALA A 95 -5.68 -10.93 -2.47
N ALA A 96 -4.62 -10.64 -3.23
CA ALA A 96 -4.28 -9.27 -3.66
C ALA A 96 -5.26 -8.73 -4.70
N GLU A 97 -5.69 -9.55 -5.68
CA GLU A 97 -6.72 -9.16 -6.64
C GLU A 97 -8.05 -8.80 -5.96
N LEU A 98 -8.46 -9.58 -4.95
CA LEU A 98 -9.67 -9.30 -4.17
C LEU A 98 -9.58 -8.00 -3.33
N ARG A 99 -8.37 -7.46 -3.11
CA ARG A 99 -8.13 -6.25 -2.32
C ARG A 99 -8.04 -4.97 -3.15
N VAL A 100 -7.98 -5.08 -4.47
CA VAL A 100 -7.97 -3.94 -5.41
C VAL A 100 -9.03 -2.86 -5.09
N PRO A 101 -10.30 -3.18 -4.80
CA PRO A 101 -11.30 -2.15 -4.49
C PRO A 101 -11.01 -1.38 -3.19
N PHE A 102 -10.48 -2.05 -2.16
CA PHE A 102 -10.12 -1.41 -0.88
C PHE A 102 -8.91 -0.47 -1.04
N ALA A 103 -7.90 -0.89 -1.80
CA ALA A 103 -6.76 -0.05 -2.13
C ALA A 103 -7.15 1.18 -2.96
N THR A 104 -8.10 1.02 -3.88
CA THR A 104 -8.66 2.11 -4.69
C THR A 104 -9.39 3.14 -3.81
N ALA A 105 -10.21 2.68 -2.86
CA ALA A 105 -10.88 3.53 -1.89
C ALA A 105 -9.88 4.29 -1.01
N ALA A 106 -8.88 3.59 -0.46
CA ALA A 106 -7.82 4.19 0.36
C ALA A 106 -7.03 5.27 -0.38
N LEU A 107 -6.71 5.04 -1.66
CA LEU A 107 -6.00 6.01 -2.49
C LEU A 107 -6.84 7.26 -2.76
N ASN A 108 -8.14 7.12 -2.93
CA ASN A 108 -9.05 8.27 -3.10
C ASN A 108 -9.19 9.04 -1.79
N THR A 109 -9.38 8.36 -0.66
CA THR A 109 -9.40 9.00 0.67
C THR A 109 -8.10 9.77 0.97
N PHE A 110 -6.95 9.23 0.57
CA PHE A 110 -5.66 9.91 0.76
C PHE A 110 -5.44 11.07 -0.22
N LYS A 111 -6.04 11.05 -1.41
CA LYS A 111 -6.02 12.16 -2.38
C LYS A 111 -6.94 13.31 -1.99
N ASP A 112 -8.09 13.01 -1.38
CA ASP A 112 -9.10 14.00 -1.00
C ASP A 112 -8.79 14.68 0.34
N ALA A 113 -7.74 14.24 1.05
CA ALA A 113 -7.28 14.85 2.29
C ALA A 113 -6.60 16.22 2.00
N PRO A 114 -7.10 17.34 2.55
CA PRO A 114 -6.50 18.65 2.34
C PRO A 114 -5.10 18.71 2.97
N ALA A 115 -4.19 19.44 2.30
CA ALA A 115 -2.76 19.51 2.63
C ALA A 115 -2.43 20.03 4.05
N HIS A 116 -3.39 20.60 4.78
CA HIS A 116 -3.24 20.98 6.19
C HIS A 116 -4.58 20.81 6.91
N GLY A 117 -4.58 20.10 8.04
CA GLY A 117 -5.67 20.12 9.02
C GLY A 117 -6.53 18.85 9.07
N ALA A 118 -6.38 18.14 10.20
CA ALA A 118 -7.37 17.29 10.87
C ALA A 118 -8.56 16.75 10.05
N HIS A 119 -8.44 15.50 9.59
CA HIS A 119 -9.63 14.65 9.46
C HIS A 119 -9.28 13.20 9.78
N LYS A 120 -9.96 12.67 10.80
CA LYS A 120 -9.93 11.26 11.19
C LYS A 120 -10.69 10.50 10.08
N PRO A 121 -10.13 9.43 9.48
CA PRO A 121 -10.87 8.67 8.49
C PRO A 121 -12.14 8.12 9.13
N LYS A 122 -13.31 8.50 8.61
CA LYS A 122 -14.57 7.81 8.90
C LYS A 122 -14.49 6.45 8.21
N ILE A 123 -14.02 5.46 8.95
CA ILE A 123 -14.22 4.05 8.61
C ILE A 123 -15.72 3.83 8.83
N ASP A 124 -16.47 3.73 7.74
CA ASP A 124 -17.87 3.31 7.78
C ASP A 124 -17.88 1.82 8.16
N GLN A 125 -18.08 1.54 9.44
CA GLN A 125 -18.27 0.20 9.99
C GLN A 125 -19.69 -0.27 9.69
N SER A 126 -20.04 -0.41 8.42
CA SER A 126 -21.35 -0.90 8.01
C SER A 126 -21.24 -2.00 6.97
N ASP A 127 -20.43 -3.04 7.22
CA ASP A 127 -20.50 -4.31 6.46
C ASP A 127 -19.93 -5.49 7.27
N GLU A 128 -20.14 -5.52 8.59
CA GLU A 128 -19.80 -6.67 9.44
C GLU A 128 -21.00 -7.19 10.26
N ALA A 129 -22.21 -6.95 9.77
CA ALA A 129 -23.43 -7.53 10.31
C ALA A 129 -24.44 -7.87 9.21
N ARG A 130 -24.17 -8.91 8.41
CA ARG A 130 -25.19 -9.87 7.98
C ARG A 130 -24.62 -11.12 7.32
#